data_AF-A0A662EKA1-F1
#
_entry.id   AF-A0A662EKA1-F1
#
_cell.length_a   1.000
_cell.length_b   1.000
_cell.length_c   1.000
_cell.angle_alpha   90.00
_cell.angle_beta   90.00
_cell.angle_gamma   90.00
#
_symmetry.space_group_name_H-M   'P 1'
#
loop_
_entity.id
_entity.type
_entity.pdbx_description
1 polymer ?
#
loop_
_entity_poly.entity_id
_entity_poly.type
_entity_poly.pdbx_seq_one_letter_code
_entity_poly.pdbx_strand_id
1 'polypeptide(L)'
;MKPRKITDRVRLLGAQDFDRRLFDELIPLPDGTSYNAYLVEGSERTALIDTVDPKKSEILLDQLAGIGRIDYVVSQHTEQDHSGTIPQVLELYPDAKVLASPKARSTLVDHLHIDPERIREVEDGEAFSLGDRTLEFIHAPWVHWPETILTYLPEERILFTCDLF
;
A
#
# COMPACT_ATOMS: atom_id res chain seq x y z
N MET A 1 3.53 11.67 -12.59
CA MET A 1 4.34 12.18 -11.46
C MET A 1 5.63 11.38 -11.38
N LYS A 2 6.79 11.98 -11.04
CA LYS A 2 8.04 11.21 -10.84
C LYS A 2 8.12 10.70 -9.39
N PRO A 3 8.65 9.48 -9.15
CA PRO A 3 8.90 9.00 -7.79
C PRO A 3 9.79 9.96 -7.02
N ARG A 4 9.49 10.18 -5.74
CA ARG A 4 10.23 11.09 -4.87
C ARG A 4 10.99 10.28 -3.82
N LYS A 5 12.29 10.56 -3.68
CA LYS A 5 13.11 9.96 -2.63
C LYS A 5 12.70 10.52 -1.26
N ILE A 6 12.38 9.65 -0.30
CA ILE A 6 12.23 10.01 1.12
C ILE A 6 13.55 9.71 1.84
N THR A 7 14.05 8.48 1.70
CA THR A 7 15.37 8.04 2.20
C THR A 7 16.11 7.25 1.12
N ASP A 8 17.28 6.70 1.43
CA ASP A 8 17.99 5.79 0.50
C ASP A 8 17.23 4.49 0.23
N ARG A 9 16.32 4.09 1.13
CA ARG A 9 15.54 2.84 1.03
C ARG A 9 14.04 3.03 0.83
N VAL A 10 13.56 4.27 0.91
CA VAL A 10 12.12 4.58 0.81
C VAL A 10 11.87 5.62 -0.26
N ARG A 11 10.97 5.29 -1.19
CA ARG A 11 10.50 6.18 -2.24
C ARG A 11 8.99 6.37 -2.13
N LEU A 12 8.53 7.62 -2.29
CA LEU A 12 7.13 7.97 -2.49
C LEU A 12 6.77 7.83 -3.97
N LEU A 13 5.75 7.03 -4.22
CA LEU A 13 5.08 6.80 -5.49
C LEU A 13 3.62 7.25 -5.37
N GLY A 14 2.85 7.03 -6.44
CA GLY A 14 1.43 7.30 -6.50
C GLY A 14 1.10 8.51 -7.36
N ALA A 15 -0.02 9.15 -7.04
CA ALA A 15 -0.65 10.12 -7.91
C ALA A 15 -1.20 11.34 -7.16
N GLN A 16 -1.13 12.50 -7.82
CA GLN A 16 -1.88 13.69 -7.43
C GLN A 16 -3.18 13.72 -8.22
N ASP A 17 -4.29 13.98 -7.54
CA ASP A 17 -5.61 14.12 -8.13
C ASP A 17 -6.19 15.52 -7.86
N PHE A 18 -5.71 16.48 -8.65
CA PHE A 18 -6.19 17.86 -8.62
C PHE A 18 -7.63 18.01 -9.12
N ASP A 19 -8.21 16.99 -9.76
CA ASP A 19 -9.56 17.02 -10.32
C ASP A 19 -10.61 16.44 -9.37
N ARG A 20 -10.18 15.71 -8.32
CA ARG A 20 -11.08 15.19 -7.28
C ARG A 20 -11.75 16.36 -6.54
N ARG A 21 -13.07 16.33 -6.41
CA ARG A 21 -13.86 17.37 -5.71
C ARG A 21 -14.57 16.88 -4.46
N LEU A 22 -14.76 15.57 -4.32
CA LEU A 22 -15.37 14.94 -3.16
C LEU A 22 -14.54 13.71 -2.76
N PHE A 23 -14.19 13.61 -1.48
CA PHE A 23 -13.67 12.40 -0.87
C PHE A 23 -14.83 11.59 -0.32
N ASP A 24 -14.83 10.30 -0.61
CA ASP A 24 -15.88 9.34 -0.25
C ASP A 24 -17.31 9.86 -0.51
N GLU A 25 -17.48 10.61 -1.61
CA GLU A 25 -18.73 11.29 -2.02
C GLU A 25 -19.38 12.21 -0.98
N LEU A 26 -18.65 12.56 0.10
CA LEU A 26 -19.18 13.27 1.26
C LEU A 26 -18.38 14.53 1.60
N ILE A 27 -17.05 14.46 1.56
CA ILE A 27 -16.17 15.52 2.05
C ILE A 27 -15.64 16.36 0.89
N PRO A 28 -15.92 17.68 0.83
CA PRO A 28 -15.39 18.53 -0.24
C PRO A 28 -13.86 18.60 -0.26
N LEU A 29 -13.29 18.50 -1.45
CA LEU A 29 -11.86 18.62 -1.73
C LEU A 29 -11.61 19.82 -2.66
N PRO A 30 -11.57 21.06 -2.14
CA PRO A 30 -11.35 22.25 -2.97
C PRO A 30 -9.99 22.26 -3.66
N ASP A 31 -8.98 21.63 -3.04
CA ASP A 31 -7.59 21.58 -3.52
C ASP A 31 -7.21 20.21 -4.13
N GLY A 32 -8.18 19.31 -4.32
CA GLY A 32 -7.93 17.93 -4.75
C GLY A 32 -7.39 17.04 -3.63
N THR A 33 -6.79 15.91 -4.00
CA THR A 33 -6.17 14.95 -3.07
C THR A 33 -4.93 14.30 -3.70
N SER A 34 -4.29 13.39 -2.96
CA SER A 34 -3.24 12.51 -3.44
C SER A 34 -3.47 11.08 -2.97
N TYR A 35 -3.05 10.12 -3.79
CA TYR A 35 -2.97 8.72 -3.42
C TYR A 35 -1.49 8.36 -3.30
N ASN A 36 -1.05 8.07 -2.08
CA ASN A 36 0.37 7.87 -1.77
C ASN A 36 0.65 6.38 -1.61
N ALA A 37 1.60 5.88 -2.39
CA ALA A 37 2.16 4.54 -2.24
C ALA A 37 3.64 4.64 -1.91
N TYR A 38 4.19 3.69 -1.15
CA TYR A 38 5.59 3.74 -0.72
C TYR A 38 6.34 2.49 -1.11
N LEU A 39 7.45 2.64 -1.83
CA LEU A 39 8.34 1.52 -2.14
C LEU A 39 9.43 1.47 -1.08
N VAL A 40 9.53 0.33 -0.38
CA VAL A 40 10.52 0.03 0.65
C VAL A 40 11.44 -1.08 0.15
N GLU A 41 12.72 -0.73 -0.02
CA GLU A 41 13.74 -1.61 -0.57
C GLU A 41 14.64 -2.15 0.54
N GLY A 42 14.45 -3.42 0.91
CA GLY A 42 15.38 -4.17 1.75
C GLY A 42 16.47 -4.85 0.93
N SER A 43 17.48 -5.40 1.61
CA SER A 43 18.59 -6.11 0.96
C SER A 43 18.20 -7.42 0.29
N GLU A 44 17.09 -8.05 0.70
CA GLU A 44 16.64 -9.33 0.16
C GLU A 44 15.29 -9.22 -0.56
N ARG A 45 14.40 -8.35 -0.08
CA ARG A 45 13.02 -8.24 -0.54
C ARG A 45 12.58 -6.79 -0.66
N THR A 46 11.63 -6.54 -1.56
CA THR A 46 11.04 -5.21 -1.77
C THR A 46 9.55 -5.26 -1.49
N ALA A 47 9.05 -4.27 -0.74
CA ALA A 47 7.63 -4.11 -0.43
C ALA A 47 7.09 -2.81 -1.02
N LEU A 48 5.89 -2.87 -1.61
CA LEU A 48 5.07 -1.71 -1.93
C LEU A 48 4.01 -1.57 -0.83
N ILE A 49 3.95 -0.42 -0.17
CA ILE A 49 2.95 -0.12 0.85
C ILE A 49 1.85 0.72 0.23
N ASP A 50 0.62 0.20 0.27
CA ASP A 50 -0.57 0.69 -0.41
C ASP A 50 -0.40 0.85 -1.93
N THR A 51 -1.50 1.20 -2.59
CA THR A 51 -1.55 1.51 -4.01
C THR A 51 -2.31 2.82 -4.22
N VAL A 52 -3.02 2.95 -5.33
CA VAL A 52 -3.77 4.17 -5.67
C VAL A 52 -5.19 3.82 -6.12
N ASP A 53 -6.07 4.83 -6.16
CA ASP A 53 -7.37 4.76 -6.82
C ASP A 53 -7.22 4.18 -8.24
N PRO A 54 -8.06 3.22 -8.66
CA PRO A 54 -7.97 2.59 -9.98
C PRO A 54 -7.92 3.57 -11.16
N LYS A 55 -8.55 4.74 -11.02
CA LYS A 55 -8.52 5.81 -12.05
C LYS A 55 -7.13 6.43 -12.22
N LYS A 56 -6.22 6.21 -11.27
CA LYS A 56 -4.83 6.67 -11.28
C LYS A 56 -3.83 5.52 -11.44
N SER A 57 -4.30 4.29 -11.67
CA SER A 57 -3.47 3.09 -11.77
C SER A 57 -2.31 3.23 -12.77
N GLU A 58 -2.57 3.77 -13.97
CA GLU A 58 -1.53 3.98 -14.99
C GLU A 58 -0.33 4.80 -14.47
N ILE A 59 -0.57 5.80 -13.62
CA ILE A 59 0.50 6.64 -13.06
C ILE A 59 1.39 5.81 -12.13
N LEU A 60 0.79 4.96 -11.29
CA LEU A 60 1.55 4.09 -10.39
C LEU A 60 2.29 3.01 -11.20
N LEU A 61 1.62 2.37 -12.17
CA LEU A 61 2.21 1.33 -13.01
C LEU A 61 3.41 1.85 -13.81
N ASP A 62 3.32 3.07 -14.37
CA ASP A 62 4.45 3.73 -15.05
C ASP A 62 5.64 3.96 -14.13
N GLN A 63 5.39 4.32 -12.86
CA GLN A 63 6.45 4.48 -11.85
C GLN A 63 7.07 3.15 -11.45
N LEU A 64 6.29 2.06 -11.51
CA LEU A 64 6.73 0.71 -11.21
C LEU A 64 7.46 0.05 -12.39
N ALA A 65 7.29 0.50 -13.63
CA ALA A 65 7.86 -0.14 -14.83
C ALA A 65 9.41 -0.29 -14.81
N GLY A 66 10.11 0.54 -14.02
CA GLY A 66 11.57 0.47 -13.85
C GLY A 66 12.03 -0.31 -12.60
N ILE A 67 11.10 -0.87 -11.83
CA ILE A 67 11.39 -1.60 -10.59
C ILE A 67 11.52 -3.07 -10.93
N GLY A 68 12.70 -3.65 -10.68
CA GLY A 68 12.99 -5.03 -11.11
C GLY A 68 12.24 -6.10 -10.31
N ARG A 69 11.85 -5.82 -9.07
CA ARG A 69 11.24 -6.80 -8.16
C ARG A 69 10.36 -6.12 -7.12
N ILE A 70 9.18 -6.69 -6.90
CA ILE A 70 8.34 -6.44 -5.74
C ILE A 70 7.92 -7.81 -5.20
N ASP A 71 8.29 -8.08 -3.96
CA ASP A 71 7.98 -9.34 -3.28
C ASP A 71 6.67 -9.27 -2.53
N TYR A 72 6.33 -8.07 -2.02
CA TYR A 72 5.12 -7.86 -1.24
C TYR A 72 4.40 -6.58 -1.61
N VAL A 73 3.08 -6.63 -1.54
CA VAL A 73 2.21 -5.46 -1.49
C VAL A 73 1.53 -5.46 -0.12
N VAL A 74 1.78 -4.44 0.70
CA VAL A 74 1.11 -4.26 1.98
C VAL A 74 -0.20 -3.54 1.71
N SER A 75 -1.34 -4.17 2.00
CA SER A 75 -2.65 -3.53 2.01
C SER A 75 -2.90 -3.04 3.43
N GLN A 76 -2.61 -1.78 3.72
CA GLN A 76 -2.86 -1.21 5.04
C GLN A 76 -4.36 -1.07 5.33
N HIS A 77 -5.12 -0.82 4.28
CA HIS A 77 -6.55 -0.55 4.28
C HIS A 77 -7.15 -1.08 2.98
N THR A 78 -8.36 -1.63 3.03
CA THR A 78 -8.95 -2.32 1.86
C THR A 78 -9.87 -1.46 1.02
N GLU A 79 -10.10 -0.21 1.41
CA GLU A 79 -10.81 0.75 0.57
C GLU A 79 -10.10 1.00 -0.76
N GLN A 80 -10.86 1.20 -1.83
CA GLN A 80 -10.34 1.07 -3.20
C GLN A 80 -9.35 2.17 -3.59
N ASP A 81 -9.35 3.31 -2.93
CA ASP A 81 -8.37 4.35 -3.17
C ASP A 81 -6.97 4.03 -2.61
N HIS A 82 -6.88 3.06 -1.69
CA HIS A 82 -5.64 2.45 -1.21
C HIS A 82 -5.33 1.12 -1.88
N SER A 83 -6.35 0.28 -2.08
CA SER A 83 -6.18 -1.14 -2.45
C SER A 83 -6.53 -1.45 -3.91
N GLY A 84 -7.24 -0.56 -4.58
CA GLY A 84 -7.93 -0.87 -5.84
C GLY A 84 -7.00 -1.18 -7.01
N THR A 85 -5.73 -0.75 -6.93
CA THR A 85 -4.72 -1.04 -7.96
C THR A 85 -3.88 -2.29 -7.63
N ILE A 86 -4.08 -2.95 -6.48
CA ILE A 86 -3.34 -4.17 -6.09
C ILE A 86 -3.41 -5.25 -7.19
N PRO A 87 -4.57 -5.59 -7.80
CA PRO A 87 -4.63 -6.62 -8.84
C PRO A 87 -3.68 -6.35 -10.01
N GLN A 88 -3.60 -5.11 -10.49
CA GLN A 88 -2.73 -4.72 -11.59
C GLN A 88 -1.24 -4.79 -11.21
N VAL A 89 -0.91 -4.48 -9.95
CA VAL A 89 0.46 -4.68 -9.42
C VAL A 89 0.78 -6.18 -9.37
N LEU A 90 -0.15 -7.02 -8.93
CA LEU A 90 0.02 -8.47 -8.84
C LEU A 90 0.12 -9.17 -10.22
N GLU A 91 -0.45 -8.56 -11.27
CA GLU A 91 -0.25 -8.97 -12.67
C GLU A 91 1.16 -8.61 -13.16
N LEU A 92 1.65 -7.42 -12.83
CA LEU A 92 3.00 -6.96 -13.19
C LEU A 92 4.10 -7.72 -12.43
N TYR A 93 3.81 -8.14 -11.19
CA TYR A 93 4.72 -8.92 -10.34
C TYR A 93 4.04 -10.24 -9.92
N PRO A 94 4.08 -11.28 -10.77
CA PRO A 94 3.36 -12.55 -10.54
C PRO A 94 3.74 -13.30 -9.26
N ASP A 95 4.97 -13.12 -8.78
CA ASP A 95 5.47 -13.78 -7.57
C ASP A 95 5.18 -12.99 -6.28
N ALA A 96 4.66 -11.77 -6.38
CA ALA A 96 4.36 -10.93 -5.23
C ALA A 96 3.25 -11.53 -4.36
N LYS A 97 3.30 -11.30 -3.05
CA LYS A 97 2.23 -11.64 -2.11
C LYS A 97 1.64 -10.40 -1.46
N VAL A 98 0.37 -10.46 -1.08
CA VAL A 98 -0.27 -9.39 -0.32
C VAL A 98 -0.06 -9.64 1.17
N LEU A 99 0.42 -8.64 1.90
CA LEU A 99 0.45 -8.61 3.36
C LEU A 99 -0.73 -7.76 3.84
N ALA A 100 -1.59 -8.32 4.68
CA ALA A 100 -2.77 -7.63 5.17
C ALA A 100 -3.21 -8.20 6.53
N SER A 101 -4.04 -7.50 7.28
CA SER A 101 -4.60 -8.08 8.52
C SER A 101 -5.53 -9.26 8.21
N PRO A 102 -5.78 -10.17 9.18
CA PRO A 102 -6.74 -11.25 9.02
C PRO A 102 -8.14 -10.78 8.58
N LYS A 103 -8.56 -9.60 9.06
CA LYS A 103 -9.87 -9.01 8.73
C LYS A 103 -9.96 -8.49 7.30
N ALA A 104 -8.84 -8.13 6.68
CA ALA A 104 -8.81 -7.64 5.31
C ALA A 104 -9.06 -8.75 4.28
N ARG A 105 -8.79 -10.02 4.64
CA ARG A 105 -8.77 -11.14 3.70
C ARG A 105 -10.05 -11.28 2.90
N SER A 106 -11.21 -11.33 3.57
CA SER A 106 -12.48 -11.50 2.87
C SER A 106 -12.74 -10.36 1.89
N THR A 107 -12.49 -9.11 2.29
CA THR A 107 -12.69 -7.95 1.43
C THR A 107 -11.77 -7.98 0.21
N LEU A 108 -10.50 -8.31 0.40
CA LEU A 108 -9.52 -8.44 -0.70
C LEU A 108 -9.92 -9.54 -1.70
N VAL A 109 -10.45 -10.65 -1.22
CA VAL A 109 -10.94 -11.75 -2.08
C VAL A 109 -12.23 -11.34 -2.79
N ASP A 110 -13.22 -10.84 -2.05
CA ASP A 110 -14.57 -10.61 -2.57
C ASP A 110 -14.65 -9.36 -3.47
N HIS A 111 -13.89 -8.31 -3.15
CA HIS A 111 -13.96 -7.04 -3.89
C HIS A 111 -12.89 -6.90 -4.97
N LEU A 112 -11.68 -7.44 -4.74
CA LEU A 112 -10.56 -7.32 -5.66
C LEU A 112 -10.22 -8.64 -6.38
N HIS A 113 -10.91 -9.73 -6.05
CA HIS A 113 -10.70 -11.06 -6.65
C HIS A 113 -9.25 -11.56 -6.53
N ILE A 114 -8.56 -11.17 -5.45
CA ILE A 114 -7.20 -11.63 -5.17
C ILE A 114 -7.25 -13.10 -4.77
N ASP A 115 -6.41 -13.92 -5.37
CA ASP A 115 -6.25 -15.32 -4.99
C ASP A 115 -5.91 -15.42 -3.49
N PRO A 116 -6.73 -16.10 -2.67
CA PRO A 116 -6.48 -16.25 -1.24
C PRO A 116 -5.09 -16.83 -0.90
N GLU A 117 -4.49 -17.62 -1.78
CA GLU A 117 -3.14 -18.19 -1.59
C GLU A 117 -2.02 -17.14 -1.76
N ARG A 118 -2.32 -16.01 -2.42
CA ARG A 118 -1.41 -14.86 -2.51
C ARG A 118 -1.52 -13.92 -1.31
N ILE A 119 -2.47 -14.12 -0.41
CA ILE A 119 -2.66 -13.30 0.79
C ILE A 119 -1.98 -13.98 1.98
N ARG A 120 -1.02 -13.28 2.58
CA ARG A 120 -0.40 -13.64 3.85
C ARG A 120 -0.90 -12.67 4.92
N GLU A 121 -1.65 -13.22 5.87
CA GLU A 121 -2.13 -12.47 7.03
C GLU A 121 -0.96 -12.09 7.94
N VAL A 122 -1.02 -10.90 8.53
CA VAL A 122 -0.03 -10.40 9.50
C VAL A 122 -0.69 -10.08 10.84
N GLU A 123 -0.08 -10.56 11.92
CA GLU A 123 -0.58 -10.36 13.28
C GLU A 123 -0.21 -8.98 13.85
N ASP A 124 -0.91 -8.56 14.90
CA ASP A 124 -0.58 -7.31 15.59
C ASP A 124 0.78 -7.41 16.29
N GLY A 125 1.66 -6.43 16.05
CA GLY A 125 3.04 -6.43 16.50
C GLY A 125 3.97 -7.39 15.73
N GLU A 126 3.51 -8.01 14.64
CA GLU A 126 4.37 -8.89 13.83
C GLU A 126 5.50 -8.08 13.17
N ALA A 127 6.73 -8.56 13.33
CA ALA A 127 7.91 -8.05 12.64
C ALA A 127 8.21 -8.92 11.41
N PHE A 128 8.30 -8.28 10.25
CA PHE A 128 8.49 -8.94 8.96
C PHE A 128 9.75 -8.41 8.25
N SER A 129 10.73 -9.30 8.09
CA SER A 129 12.02 -8.92 7.50
C SER A 129 12.01 -8.88 5.98
N LEU A 130 12.58 -7.81 5.43
CA LEU A 130 12.95 -7.62 4.03
C LEU A 130 14.47 -7.81 3.78
N GLY A 131 15.19 -8.36 4.76
CA GLY A 131 16.65 -8.39 4.83
C GLY A 131 17.17 -7.39 5.86
N ASP A 132 17.83 -6.32 5.41
CA ASP A 132 18.34 -5.22 6.25
C ASP A 132 17.27 -4.21 6.71
N ARG A 133 15.99 -4.48 6.43
CA ARG A 133 14.84 -3.65 6.83
C ARG A 133 13.73 -4.51 7.40
N THR A 134 12.97 -3.95 8.32
CA THR A 134 11.89 -4.65 9.02
C THR A 134 10.59 -3.86 8.92
N LEU A 135 9.50 -4.51 8.54
CA LEU A 135 8.15 -3.97 8.64
C LEU A 135 7.52 -4.48 9.92
N GLU A 136 7.17 -3.59 10.84
CA GLU A 136 6.39 -3.92 12.04
C GLU A 136 4.93 -3.51 11.81
N PHE A 137 4.01 -4.47 11.92
CA PHE A 137 2.59 -4.23 11.68
C PHE A 137 1.86 -3.89 12.98
N ILE A 138 1.08 -2.81 12.97
CA ILE A 138 0.32 -2.32 14.12
C ILE A 138 -1.15 -2.30 13.74
N HIS A 139 -1.98 -3.12 14.36
CA HIS A 139 -3.40 -3.14 14.07
C HIS A 139 -4.06 -1.88 14.64
N ALA A 140 -4.77 -1.15 13.80
CA ALA A 140 -5.46 0.10 14.15
C ALA A 140 -6.94 0.05 13.71
N PRO A 141 -7.72 -0.93 14.22
CA PRO A 141 -9.11 -1.10 13.79
C PRO A 141 -9.94 0.15 14.09
N TRP A 142 -10.85 0.47 13.17
CA TRP A 142 -11.71 1.66 13.22
C TRP A 142 -10.96 2.97 13.07
N VAL A 143 -9.79 2.93 12.44
CA VAL A 143 -9.05 4.11 11.96
C VAL A 143 -8.94 4.07 10.43
N HIS A 144 -10.02 4.12 9.66
CA HIS A 144 -11.44 4.18 10.04
C HIS A 144 -12.20 2.87 9.74
N TRP A 145 -11.54 1.87 9.16
CA TRP A 145 -12.12 0.56 8.83
C TRP A 145 -11.68 -0.54 9.80
N PRO A 146 -12.44 -1.65 9.93
CA PRO A 146 -12.17 -2.68 10.94
C PRO A 146 -10.85 -3.42 10.74
N GLU A 147 -10.30 -3.42 9.53
CA GLU A 147 -9.10 -4.14 9.12
C GLU A 147 -7.84 -3.29 9.05
N THR A 148 -7.94 -1.97 9.26
CA THR A 148 -6.83 -1.04 9.08
C THR A 148 -5.60 -1.42 9.93
N ILE A 149 -4.43 -1.39 9.31
CA ILE A 149 -3.12 -1.56 9.95
C ILE A 149 -2.21 -0.37 9.61
N LEU A 150 -1.35 -0.01 10.55
CA LEU A 150 -0.21 0.87 10.32
C LEU A 150 1.05 0.01 10.12
N THR A 151 2.01 0.50 9.36
CA THR A 151 3.29 -0.19 9.14
C THR A 151 4.42 0.69 9.63
N TYR A 152 5.20 0.23 10.59
CA TYR A 152 6.37 0.92 11.11
C TYR A 152 7.65 0.34 10.50
N LEU A 153 8.57 1.21 10.12
CA LEU A 153 9.90 0.88 9.58
C LEU A 153 10.96 1.41 10.55
N PRO A 154 11.42 0.58 11.52
CA PRO A 154 12.27 1.04 12.61
C PRO A 154 13.60 1.65 12.17
N GLU A 155 14.23 1.07 11.15
CA GLU A 155 15.57 1.47 10.70
C GLU A 155 15.58 2.88 10.08
N GLU A 156 14.44 3.31 9.51
CA GLU A 156 14.27 4.65 8.93
C GLU A 156 13.45 5.59 9.84
N ARG A 157 12.88 5.07 10.94
CA ARG A 157 11.97 5.78 11.86
C ARG A 157 10.75 6.37 11.15
N ILE A 158 10.17 5.60 10.23
CA ILE A 158 9.00 6.01 9.44
C ILE A 158 7.81 5.17 9.87
N LEU A 159 6.67 5.83 10.13
CA LEU A 159 5.38 5.17 10.29
C LEU A 159 4.54 5.49 9.04
N PHE A 160 4.12 4.45 8.33
CA PHE A 160 3.16 4.53 7.23
C PHE A 160 1.76 4.36 7.82
N THR A 161 0.95 5.42 7.71
CA THR A 161 -0.24 5.59 8.56
C THR A 161 -1.57 5.41 7.83
N CYS A 162 -1.57 5.02 6.56
CA CYS A 162 -2.79 4.97 5.75
C CYS A 162 -3.54 6.33 5.82
N ASP A 163 -4.81 6.33 6.23
CA ASP A 163 -5.67 7.52 6.38
C ASP A 163 -5.46 8.28 7.69
N LEU A 164 -4.69 7.72 8.63
CA LEU A 164 -4.41 8.44 9.86
C LEU A 164 -3.40 9.56 9.58
N PHE A 165 -3.81 10.80 9.92
CA PHE A 165 -3.12 12.10 9.75
C PHE A 165 -3.32 12.79 8.40
#